data_AF-W5JHW1-F1
#
_entry.id   AF-W5JHW1-F1
#
_cell.length_a   1.000
_cell.length_b   1.000
_cell.length_c   1.000
_cell.angle_alpha   90.00
_cell.angle_beta   90.00
_cell.angle_gamma   90.00
#
_symmetry.space_group_name_H-M   'P 1'
#
loop_
_entity.id
_entity.type
_entity.pdbx_description
1 polymer ?
#
loop_
_entity_poly.entity_id
_entity_poly.type
_entity_poly.pdbx_seq_one_letter_code
_entity_poly.pdbx_strand_id
1 'polypeptide(L)'
;MSNLPMVVYNMYRSYKDRTGKMRTVKEAMRPLFTYGTFMFVCLLWVFVSPSDIMNRDPRAVYIMTGTIFSNISCRLIVSQMSNTIAETFNWMTGLLGVAVLMSVTMPLLERPILYLMVIGSSLAHWHYGSGVVQQMCQHFNRRCFLVTKPNEVRD
;
A
#
# COMPACT_ATOMS: atom_id res chain seq x y z
N MET A 1 -15.38 12.55 -6.90
CA MET A 1 -15.88 12.67 -5.51
C MET A 1 -17.40 12.49 -5.39
N SER A 2 -18.12 12.04 -6.43
CA SER A 2 -19.59 11.97 -6.45
C SER A 2 -20.19 10.70 -5.81
N ASN A 3 -19.43 9.62 -5.67
CA ASN A 3 -19.96 8.34 -5.17
C ASN A 3 -19.81 8.13 -3.66
N LEU A 4 -19.09 9.02 -2.95
CA LEU A 4 -18.87 8.89 -1.50
C LEU A 4 -20.18 8.86 -0.69
N PRO A 5 -21.18 9.72 -0.95
CA PRO A 5 -22.45 9.67 -0.22
C PRO A 5 -23.18 8.33 -0.42
N MET A 6 -23.16 7.78 -1.64
CA MET A 6 -23.77 6.49 -1.94
C MET A 6 -23.04 5.32 -1.27
N VAL A 7 -21.70 5.35 -1.21
CA VAL A 7 -20.92 4.31 -0.51
C VAL A 7 -21.23 4.32 0.98
N VAL A 8 -21.31 5.51 1.62
CA VAL A 8 -21.66 5.64 3.03
C VAL A 8 -23.09 5.17 3.29
N TYR A 9 -24.04 5.55 2.44
CA TYR A 9 -25.44 5.09 2.54
C TYR A 9 -25.55 3.56 2.41
N ASN A 10 -24.86 2.97 1.44
CA ASN A 10 -24.84 1.52 1.24
C ASN A 10 -24.20 0.79 2.43
N MET A 11 -23.13 1.34 3.00
CA MET A 11 -22.50 0.80 4.19
C MET A 11 -23.45 0.86 5.39
N TYR A 12 -24.12 1.99 5.63
CA TYR A 12 -25.12 2.12 6.70
C TYR A 12 -26.26 1.11 6.54
N ARG A 13 -26.85 1.03 5.34
CA ARG A 13 -27.93 0.09 5.05
C ARG A 13 -27.50 -1.36 5.22
N SER A 14 -26.28 -1.71 4.81
CA SER A 14 -25.73 -3.07 4.97
C SER A 14 -25.58 -3.49 6.44
N TYR A 15 -25.23 -2.55 7.33
CA TYR A 15 -25.16 -2.81 8.77
C TYR A 15 -26.54 -2.88 9.42
N LYS A 16 -27.49 -2.04 8.98
CA LYS A 16 -28.89 -2.08 9.45
C LYS A 16 -29.57 -3.40 9.06
N ASP A 17 -29.42 -3.79 7.80
CA ASP A 17 -30.09 -4.97 7.21
C ASP A 17 -29.31 -6.27 7.49
N ARG A 18 -28.16 -6.20 8.20
CA ARG A 18 -27.25 -7.31 8.53
C ARG A 18 -26.80 -8.17 7.35
N THR A 19 -26.71 -7.57 6.16
CA THR A 19 -26.28 -8.24 4.92
C THR A 19 -24.77 -8.17 4.68
N GLY A 20 -24.05 -7.32 5.42
CA GLY A 20 -22.61 -7.11 5.27
C GLY A 20 -21.74 -8.00 6.14
N LYS A 21 -20.42 -7.75 6.12
CA LYS A 21 -19.43 -8.47 6.97
C LYS A 21 -19.54 -8.15 8.47
N MET A 22 -20.37 -7.18 8.87
CA MET A 22 -20.62 -6.78 10.27
C MET A 22 -19.35 -6.61 11.12
N ARG A 23 -18.28 -6.06 10.53
CA ARG A 23 -17.00 -5.87 11.23
C ARG A 23 -17.16 -4.81 12.32
N THR A 24 -16.41 -4.94 13.41
CA THR A 24 -16.41 -3.90 14.45
C THR A 24 -15.86 -2.60 13.86
N VAL A 25 -16.33 -1.44 14.34
CA VAL A 25 -15.87 -0.11 13.87
C VAL A 25 -14.34 0.01 13.91
N LYS A 26 -13.69 -0.54 14.95
CA LYS A 26 -12.23 -0.60 15.07
C LYS A 26 -11.56 -1.28 13.87
N GLU A 27 -12.14 -2.37 13.39
CA GLU A 27 -11.61 -3.13 12.27
C GLU A 27 -11.91 -2.45 10.93
N ALA A 28 -13.07 -1.82 10.79
CA ALA A 28 -13.44 -1.01 9.63
C ALA A 28 -12.54 0.23 9.48
N MET A 29 -12.08 0.83 10.58
CA MET A 29 -11.21 2.01 10.58
C MET A 29 -9.72 1.67 10.44
N ARG A 30 -9.35 0.40 10.62
CA ARG A 30 -7.95 -0.06 10.57
C ARG A 30 -7.23 0.29 9.25
N PRO A 31 -7.84 0.14 8.06
CA PRO A 31 -7.23 0.57 6.80
C PRO A 31 -6.94 2.08 6.77
N LEU A 32 -7.85 2.89 7.32
CA LEU A 32 -7.67 4.35 7.37
C LEU A 32 -6.48 4.72 8.25
N PHE A 33 -6.30 4.01 9.38
CA PHE A 33 -5.16 4.24 10.25
C PHE A 33 -3.83 3.93 9.57
N THR A 34 -3.72 2.81 8.84
CA THR A 34 -2.49 2.43 8.13
C THR A 34 -2.11 3.48 7.08
N TYR A 35 -3.07 3.93 6.27
CA TYR A 35 -2.85 5.00 5.28
C TYR A 35 -2.53 6.35 5.93
N GLY A 36 -3.29 6.73 6.96
CA GLY A 36 -3.13 8.01 7.64
C GLY A 36 -1.76 8.12 8.30
N THR A 37 -1.28 7.05 8.94
CA THR A 37 0.05 7.01 9.56
C THR A 37 1.15 7.17 8.50
N PHE A 38 1.04 6.46 7.37
CA PHE A 38 2.00 6.61 6.28
C PHE A 38 2.01 8.02 5.71
N MET A 39 0.83 8.59 5.40
CA MET A 39 0.70 9.94 4.87
C MET A 39 1.30 10.97 5.83
N PHE A 40 1.03 10.84 7.13
CA PHE A 40 1.56 11.73 8.15
C PHE A 40 3.10 11.69 8.20
N VAL A 41 3.70 10.50 8.21
CA VAL A 41 5.17 10.35 8.23
C VAL A 41 5.82 10.90 6.96
N CYS A 42 5.22 10.64 5.78
CA CYS A 42 5.69 11.20 4.51
C CYS A 42 5.65 12.73 4.51
N LEU A 43 4.54 13.33 4.94
CA LEU A 43 4.41 14.78 5.02
C LEU A 43 5.40 15.37 6.03
N LEU A 44 5.56 14.74 7.19
CA LEU A 44 6.54 15.16 8.20
C LEU A 44 7.95 15.19 7.62
N TRP A 45 8.35 14.17 6.85
CA TRP A 45 9.66 14.17 6.21
C TRP A 45 9.83 15.35 5.26
N VAL A 46 8.84 15.62 4.40
CA VAL A 46 8.88 16.73 3.44
C VAL A 46 9.00 18.08 4.14
N PHE A 47 8.29 18.29 5.26
CA PHE A 47 8.34 19.55 6.01
C PHE A 47 9.60 19.74 6.84
N VAL A 48 10.16 18.67 7.40
CA VAL A 48 11.33 18.74 8.30
C VAL A 48 12.66 18.59 7.54
N SER A 49 12.61 18.16 6.27
CA SER A 49 13.78 17.91 5.44
C SER A 49 14.74 19.11 5.36
N PRO A 50 15.98 18.99 5.87
CA PRO A 50 16.97 20.07 5.84
C PRO A 50 17.51 20.38 4.44
N SER A 51 17.62 19.37 3.57
CA SER A 51 18.16 19.53 2.21
C SER A 51 17.10 19.85 1.16
N ASP A 52 15.84 20.05 1.57
CA ASP A 52 14.72 20.39 0.72
C ASP A 52 14.57 19.43 -0.47
N ILE A 53 14.35 18.15 -0.13
CA ILE A 53 14.28 17.06 -1.12
C ILE A 53 13.15 17.31 -2.14
N MET A 54 12.05 17.95 -1.72
CA MET A 54 10.89 18.20 -2.58
C MET A 54 11.24 19.16 -3.72
N ASN A 55 12.04 20.19 -3.48
CA ASN A 55 12.45 21.12 -4.53
C ASN A 55 13.64 20.60 -5.34
N ARG A 56 14.52 19.79 -4.74
CA ARG A 56 15.70 19.22 -5.43
C ARG A 56 15.34 18.07 -6.35
N ASP A 57 14.66 17.05 -5.83
CA ASP A 57 14.39 15.78 -6.51
C ASP A 57 12.94 15.30 -6.31
N PRO A 58 11.93 16.08 -6.74
CA PRO A 58 10.51 15.77 -6.52
C PRO A 58 10.12 14.40 -7.11
N ARG A 59 10.73 14.01 -8.24
CA ARG A 59 10.43 12.73 -8.91
C ARG A 59 10.74 11.54 -8.02
N ALA A 60 11.87 11.56 -7.30
CA ALA A 60 12.25 10.47 -6.41
C ALA A 60 11.29 10.36 -5.21
N VAL A 61 10.88 11.50 -4.64
CA VAL A 61 9.89 11.56 -3.56
C VAL A 61 8.53 11.00 -4.00
N TYR A 62 8.05 11.37 -5.19
CA TYR A 62 6.80 10.86 -5.72
C TYR A 62 6.85 9.36 -6.03
N ILE A 63 7.95 8.88 -6.61
CA ILE A 63 8.12 7.44 -6.87
C ILE A 63 8.15 6.66 -5.55
N MET A 64 8.93 7.09 -4.57
CA MET A 64 8.98 6.45 -3.25
C MET A 64 7.60 6.42 -2.59
N THR A 65 6.95 7.58 -2.51
CA THR A 65 5.65 7.72 -1.84
C THR A 65 4.59 6.88 -2.56
N GLY A 66 4.55 6.94 -3.90
CA GLY A 66 3.63 6.16 -4.72
C GLY A 66 3.85 4.65 -4.57
N THR A 67 5.09 4.18 -4.55
CA THR A 67 5.42 2.76 -4.42
C THR A 67 5.05 2.21 -3.03
N ILE A 68 5.37 2.94 -1.96
CA ILE A 68 5.01 2.51 -0.60
C ILE A 68 3.48 2.54 -0.43
N PHE A 69 2.82 3.59 -0.91
CA PHE A 69 1.36 3.68 -0.93
C PHE A 69 0.72 2.51 -1.68
N SER A 70 1.26 2.16 -2.85
CA SER A 70 0.77 1.04 -3.66
C SER A 70 0.96 -0.30 -2.95
N ASN A 71 2.09 -0.50 -2.25
CA ASN A 71 2.32 -1.71 -1.46
C ASN A 71 1.30 -1.87 -0.33
N ILE A 72 1.03 -0.80 0.43
CA ILE A 72 0.00 -0.78 1.47
C ILE A 72 -1.38 -1.06 0.84
N SER A 73 -1.69 -0.42 -0.28
CA SER A 73 -2.97 -0.58 -0.97
C SER A 73 -3.22 -2.01 -1.43
N CYS A 74 -2.23 -2.64 -2.05
CA CYS A 74 -2.35 -4.02 -2.51
C CYS A 74 -2.59 -4.98 -1.33
N ARG A 75 -1.88 -4.82 -0.21
CA ARG A 75 -2.09 -5.62 1.00
C ARG A 75 -3.50 -5.47 1.56
N LEU A 76 -4.01 -4.24 1.60
CA LEU A 76 -5.36 -3.96 2.06
C LEU A 76 -6.41 -4.60 1.15
N ILE A 77 -6.29 -4.44 -0.17
CA ILE A 77 -7.20 -5.05 -1.15
C ILE A 77 -7.21 -6.57 -0.98
N VAL A 78 -6.03 -7.20 -0.91
CA VAL A 78 -5.92 -8.66 -0.71
C VAL A 78 -6.58 -9.09 0.59
N SER A 79 -6.36 -8.37 1.69
CA SER A 79 -7.00 -8.69 2.98
C SER A 79 -8.53 -8.59 2.93
N GLN A 80 -9.07 -7.65 2.14
CA GLN A 80 -10.51 -7.52 1.97
C GLN A 80 -11.09 -8.65 1.12
N MET A 81 -10.40 -9.05 0.06
CA MET A 81 -10.82 -10.11 -0.85
C MET A 81 -10.75 -11.50 -0.20
N SER A 82 -9.71 -11.79 0.59
CA SER A 82 -9.55 -13.06 1.30
C SER A 82 -10.27 -13.11 2.64
N ASN A 83 -11.01 -12.05 3.00
CA ASN A 83 -11.67 -11.88 4.29
C ASN A 83 -10.72 -11.99 5.50
N THR A 84 -9.44 -11.69 5.33
CA THR A 84 -8.49 -11.61 6.44
C THR A 84 -8.52 -10.22 7.07
N ILE A 85 -7.74 -10.07 8.15
CA ILE A 85 -7.65 -8.83 8.89
C ILE A 85 -6.56 -7.96 8.27
N ALA A 86 -6.84 -6.68 8.07
CA ALA A 86 -5.87 -5.71 7.55
C ALA A 86 -4.72 -5.48 8.56
N GLU A 87 -3.48 -5.42 8.08
CA GLU A 87 -2.33 -5.06 8.91
C GLU A 87 -2.43 -3.58 9.34
N THR A 88 -2.41 -3.29 10.65
CA THR A 88 -2.47 -1.91 11.18
C THR A 88 -1.20 -1.13 10.90
N PHE A 89 -0.07 -1.82 10.98
CA PHE A 89 1.24 -1.21 10.89
C PHE A 89 2.02 -1.93 9.81
N ASN A 90 2.29 -1.22 8.73
CA ASN A 90 3.10 -1.76 7.65
C ASN A 90 4.58 -1.57 8.00
N TRP A 91 5.38 -2.63 7.88
CA TRP A 91 6.82 -2.59 8.13
C TRP A 91 7.51 -1.46 7.34
N MET A 92 7.08 -1.22 6.11
CA MET A 92 7.64 -0.17 5.25
C MET A 92 7.39 1.25 5.78
N THR A 93 6.30 1.46 6.54
CA THR A 93 6.04 2.73 7.23
C THR A 93 7.00 2.91 8.42
N GLY A 94 7.34 1.83 9.12
CA GLY A 94 8.38 1.84 10.15
C GLY A 94 9.76 2.16 9.58
N LEU A 95 10.13 1.52 8.47
CA LEU A 95 11.38 1.79 7.75
C LEU A 95 11.45 3.24 7.27
N LEU A 96 10.34 3.79 6.76
CA LEU A 96 10.23 5.20 6.41
C LEU A 96 10.50 6.09 7.63
N GLY A 97 9.89 5.81 8.79
CA GLY A 97 10.12 6.57 10.02
C GLY A 97 11.59 6.59 10.44
N VAL A 98 12.29 5.45 10.34
CA VAL A 98 13.74 5.37 10.59
C VAL A 98 14.52 6.20 9.58
N ALA A 99 14.15 6.15 8.29
CA ALA A 99 14.78 6.96 7.26
C ALA A 99 14.62 8.46 7.53
N VAL A 100 13.44 8.92 7.98
CA VAL A 100 13.22 10.32 8.40
C VAL A 100 14.15 10.70 9.55
N LEU A 101 14.22 9.89 10.60
CA LEU A 101 15.09 10.16 11.76
C LEU A 101 16.57 10.25 11.38
N MET A 102 17.04 9.35 10.50
CA MET A 102 18.40 9.37 9.98
C MET A 102 18.66 10.61 9.10
N SER A 103 17.67 11.01 8.31
CA SER A 103 17.75 12.21 7.46
C SER A 103 17.92 13.49 8.28
N VAL A 104 17.22 13.59 9.41
CA VAL A 104 17.27 14.75 10.30
C VAL A 104 18.58 14.79 11.10
N THR A 105 19.09 13.63 11.54
CA THR A 105 20.36 13.57 12.28
C THR A 105 21.58 13.76 11.39
N MET A 106 21.52 13.27 10.14
CA MET A 106 22.63 13.36 9.17
C MET A 106 22.14 13.92 7.82
N PRO A 107 22.02 15.25 7.67
CA PRO A 107 21.45 15.87 6.47
C PRO A 107 22.26 15.59 5.18
N LEU A 108 23.55 15.25 5.30
CA LEU A 108 24.39 14.89 4.16
C LEU A 108 23.96 13.56 3.51
N LEU A 109 23.36 12.64 4.28
CA LEU A 109 22.92 11.32 3.83
C LEU A 109 21.46 11.29 3.36
N GLU A 110 20.74 12.41 3.46
CA GLU A 110 19.32 12.49 3.12
C GLU A 110 19.00 12.00 1.69
N ARG A 111 19.80 12.42 0.70
CA ARG A 111 19.63 12.02 -0.71
C ARG A 111 19.93 10.54 -0.97
N PRO A 112 21.09 9.98 -0.56
CA PRO A 112 21.33 8.55 -0.76
C PRO A 112 20.31 7.69 -0.01
N ILE A 113 19.84 8.12 1.17
CA ILE A 113 18.74 7.44 1.90
C ILE A 113 17.45 7.44 1.06
N LEU A 114 17.08 8.57 0.45
CA LEU A 114 15.91 8.64 -0.43
C LEU A 114 16.01 7.64 -1.60
N TYR A 115 17.14 7.61 -2.32
CA TYR A 115 17.31 6.69 -3.44
C TYR A 115 17.34 5.23 -2.99
N LEU A 116 17.95 4.92 -1.85
CA LEU A 116 17.90 3.58 -1.25
C LEU A 116 16.46 3.19 -0.90
N MET A 117 15.66 4.12 -0.37
CA MET A 117 14.25 3.89 -0.09
C MET A 117 13.43 3.68 -1.35
N VAL A 118 13.70 4.39 -2.44
CA VAL A 118 13.07 4.17 -3.75
C VAL A 118 13.35 2.76 -4.25
N ILE A 119 14.62 2.35 -4.28
CA ILE A 119 15.03 1.03 -4.79
C ILE A 119 14.46 -0.07 -3.90
N GLY A 120 14.65 0.05 -2.57
CA GLY A 120 14.18 -0.94 -1.60
C GLY A 120 12.67 -1.11 -1.61
N SER A 121 11.91 -0.01 -1.61
CA SER A 121 10.44 -0.09 -1.67
C SER A 121 9.94 -0.68 -2.99
N SER A 122 10.61 -0.39 -4.11
CA SER A 122 10.26 -0.94 -5.43
C SER A 122 10.48 -2.44 -5.50
N LEU A 123 11.64 -2.92 -5.03
CA LEU A 123 11.94 -4.35 -4.95
C LEU A 123 10.96 -5.08 -4.01
N ALA A 124 10.67 -4.49 -2.85
CA ALA A 124 9.71 -5.05 -1.91
C ALA A 124 8.28 -5.11 -2.49
N HIS A 125 7.87 -4.10 -3.26
CA HIS A 125 6.58 -4.09 -3.96
C HIS A 125 6.51 -5.14 -5.05
N TRP A 126 7.55 -5.27 -5.87
CA TRP A 126 7.62 -6.33 -6.87
C TRP A 126 7.53 -7.70 -6.22
N HIS A 127 8.40 -7.98 -5.24
CA HIS A 127 8.45 -9.28 -4.56
C HIS A 127 7.09 -9.65 -3.94
N TYR A 128 6.44 -8.70 -3.27
CA TYR A 128 5.10 -8.90 -2.74
C TYR A 128 4.07 -9.19 -3.85
N GLY A 129 4.08 -8.39 -4.93
CA GLY A 129 3.16 -8.56 -6.06
C GLY A 129 3.31 -9.92 -6.74
N SER A 130 4.54 -10.31 -7.10
CA SER A 130 4.81 -11.60 -7.74
C SER A 130 4.45 -12.78 -6.83
N GLY A 131 4.76 -12.68 -5.53
CA GLY A 131 4.44 -13.72 -4.56
C GLY A 131 2.93 -13.94 -4.41
N VAL A 132 2.15 -12.88 -4.27
CA VAL A 132 0.68 -12.97 -4.14
C VAL A 132 0.05 -13.54 -5.41
N VAL A 133 0.50 -13.08 -6.59
CA VAL A 133 -0.01 -13.61 -7.87
C VAL A 133 0.28 -15.11 -7.95
N GLN A 134 1.51 -15.53 -7.65
CA GLN A 134 1.88 -16.94 -7.69
C GLN A 134 1.06 -17.80 -6.72
N GLN A 135 0.86 -17.32 -5.48
CA GLN A 135 0.01 -18.00 -4.48
C GLN A 135 -1.44 -18.14 -4.95
N MET A 136 -2.00 -17.10 -5.57
CA MET A 136 -3.35 -17.16 -6.12
C MET A 136 -3.44 -18.12 -7.31
N CYS A 137 -2.49 -18.08 -8.24
CA CYS A 137 -2.42 -19.00 -9.37
C CYS A 137 -2.35 -20.47 -8.88
N GLN A 138 -1.56 -20.75 -7.84
CA GLN A 138 -1.47 -22.07 -7.20
C GLN A 138 -2.78 -22.46 -6.51
N HIS A 139 -3.40 -21.56 -5.75
CA HIS A 139 -4.65 -21.82 -5.04
C HIS A 139 -5.81 -22.15 -6.00
N PHE A 140 -5.91 -21.44 -7.12
CA PHE A 140 -6.94 -21.67 -8.14
C PHE A 140 -6.55 -22.71 -9.20
N ASN A 141 -5.35 -23.31 -9.10
CA ASN A 141 -4.82 -24.24 -10.09
C ASN A 141 -4.87 -23.69 -11.55
N ARG A 142 -4.55 -22.41 -11.73
CA ARG A 142 -4.54 -21.72 -13.05
C ARG A 142 -3.17 -21.10 -13.32
N ARG A 143 -2.77 -21.05 -14.60
CA ARG A 143 -1.55 -20.37 -15.04
C ARG A 143 -1.90 -18.97 -15.53
N CYS A 144 -1.63 -17.94 -14.72
CA CYS A 144 -2.13 -16.58 -14.94
C CYS A 144 -1.56 -15.86 -16.19
N PHE A 145 -0.50 -16.38 -16.82
CA PHE A 145 0.10 -15.79 -18.03
C PHE A 145 0.26 -16.81 -19.17
N LEU A 146 -0.56 -17.86 -19.18
CA LEU A 146 -0.61 -18.78 -20.30
C LEU A 146 -1.42 -18.16 -21.45
N VAL A 147 -0.74 -17.77 -22.54
CA VAL A 147 -1.43 -17.39 -23.79
C VAL A 147 -1.79 -18.68 -24.53
N THR A 148 -3.03 -19.13 -24.38
CA THR A 148 -3.56 -20.28 -25.13
C THR A 148 -3.79 -19.88 -26.58
N LYS A 149 -3.40 -20.73 -27.53
CA LYS A 149 -3.75 -20.52 -28.95
C LYS A 149 -5.27 -20.74 -29.13
N PRO A 150 -5.95 -19.98 -30.00
CA PRO A 150 -7.43 -19.98 -30.11
C PRO A 150 -8.11 -21.35 -30.29
N ASN A 151 -7.39 -22.38 -30.71
CA ASN A 151 -7.97 -23.69 -31.07
C ASN A 151 -7.61 -24.84 -30.10
N GLU A 152 -6.97 -24.56 -28.96
CA GLU A 152 -6.75 -25.56 -27.90
C GLU A 152 -7.66 -25.29 -26.70
N VAL A 153 -8.96 -25.56 -26.86
CA VAL A 153 -9.84 -25.82 -25.72
C VAL A 153 -9.71 -27.31 -25.44
N ARG A 154 -9.01 -27.68 -24.36
CA ARG A 154 -9.05 -29.04 -23.82
C ARG A 154 -10.01 -29.07 -22.63
N ASP A 155 -10.90 -30.06 -22.69
CA ASP A 155 -11.87 -30.45 -21.66
C ASP A 155 -11.25 -30.59 -20.26
#